data_AF-A0A8I1IJG9-F1
#
_entry.id   AF-A0A8I1IJG9-F1
#
_cell.length_a   1.000
_cell.length_b   1.000
_cell.length_c   1.000
_cell.angle_alpha   90.00
_cell.angle_beta   90.00
_cell.angle_gamma   90.00
#
_symmetry.space_group_name_H-M   'P 1'
#
loop_
_entity.id
_entity.type
_entity.pdbx_description
1 polymer ?
#
loop_
_entity_poly.entity_id
_entity_poly.type
_entity_poly.pdbx_seq_one_letter_code
_entity_poly.pdbx_strand_id
1 'polypeptide(L)'
;MAPWQHQIAELIAPAVARSPATREVRIAPGAAAETGAMAARRTEARTALVIADDAGFAAAGAPVMASLEAAGFGVRQIVLPADPLPVASVEEAEPFSAALAADPGLFPVSVGSGVINDLVKFAAFATDRRYLTVATAASMDGYTSAGAPLSKAGFKVTIPVRAPVAMIADLDVIAAAPAEMNSWGYADLAGKSPAGGDWILADLAGVEPIDSVAFPLVQDHLSDWLSRPEGIAAGDPDAVAGLFIGLTAVGFAMEAHGSSRPASGADHQIAHLWEMAGLRHRGRKVSHGAAVAVGCLSVLALYDWLLGQDLAALDSAAILARAPSLDARLAALDAAIGDPDIAARARAETAAKHADAPAHAARLARIQDGWAAVRDRLRAQLWRHDAMAAMLRSAGAPAAAADIGVGPGHLAATLHAAPFIRRRYTIFDLLYETGLWERALAAVLPRLAAQQGSA
;
A
#
# COMPACT_ATOMS: atom_id res chain seq x y z
N MET A 1 22.35 -0.13 -21.26
CA MET A 1 21.76 -0.53 -19.97
C MET A 1 20.34 0.01 -19.93
N ALA A 2 19.39 -0.81 -19.49
CA ALA A 2 18.01 -0.36 -19.30
C ALA A 2 17.94 0.61 -18.10
N PRO A 3 17.04 1.62 -18.10
CA PRO A 3 16.97 2.63 -17.03
C PRO A 3 16.86 2.06 -15.62
N TRP A 4 16.13 0.96 -15.45
CA TRP A 4 15.93 0.28 -14.17
C TRP A 4 17.24 -0.25 -13.57
N GLN A 5 18.23 -0.62 -14.39
CA GLN A 5 19.52 -1.14 -13.90
C GLN A 5 20.30 -0.07 -13.13
N HIS A 6 20.17 1.19 -13.53
CA HIS A 6 20.81 2.32 -12.85
C HIS A 6 20.16 2.59 -11.49
N GLN A 7 18.82 2.51 -11.42
CA GLN A 7 18.06 2.70 -10.19
C GLN A 7 18.41 1.65 -9.12
N ILE A 8 18.82 0.44 -9.50
CA ILE A 8 19.33 -0.54 -8.51
C ILE A 8 20.56 0.02 -7.78
N ALA A 9 21.51 0.60 -8.51
CA ALA A 9 22.75 1.11 -7.94
C ALA A 9 22.55 2.43 -7.18
N GLU A 10 21.70 3.32 -7.69
CA GLU A 10 21.52 4.66 -7.11
C GLU A 10 20.46 4.73 -6.01
N LEU A 11 19.46 3.84 -6.05
CA LEU A 11 18.31 3.88 -5.15
C LEU A 11 18.29 2.69 -4.20
N ILE A 12 18.29 1.47 -4.76
CA ILE A 12 18.08 0.25 -3.97
C ILE A 12 19.32 -0.10 -3.14
N ALA A 13 20.52 -0.06 -3.71
CA ALA A 13 21.73 -0.39 -2.96
C ALA A 13 21.98 0.56 -1.76
N PRO A 14 21.82 1.89 -1.88
CA PRO A 14 21.87 2.79 -0.72
C PRO A 14 20.76 2.55 0.30
N ALA A 15 19.55 2.18 -0.14
CA ALA A 15 18.47 1.80 0.77
C ALA A 15 18.82 0.53 1.57
N VAL A 16 19.34 -0.51 0.91
CA VAL A 16 19.83 -1.75 1.56
C VAL A 16 20.95 -1.45 2.57
N ALA A 17 21.89 -0.56 2.23
CA ALA A 17 22.99 -0.19 3.12
C ALA A 17 22.52 0.49 4.42
N ARG A 18 21.40 1.22 4.37
CA ARG A 18 20.80 1.91 5.52
C ARG A 18 19.79 1.06 6.28
N SER A 19 19.27 0.00 5.64
CA SER A 19 18.25 -0.86 6.21
C SER A 19 18.75 -1.59 7.47
N PRO A 20 17.98 -1.58 8.58
CA PRO A 20 18.31 -2.36 9.77
C PRO A 20 18.06 -3.86 9.57
N ALA A 21 17.15 -4.25 8.66
CA ALA A 21 16.72 -5.63 8.50
C ALA A 21 17.19 -6.28 7.19
N THR A 22 16.90 -5.71 6.04
CA THR A 22 17.36 -6.25 4.75
C THR A 22 18.86 -6.01 4.55
N ARG A 23 19.59 -7.09 4.23
CA ARG A 23 21.05 -7.09 4.01
C ARG A 23 21.42 -7.35 2.56
N GLU A 24 20.47 -7.79 1.74
CA GLU A 24 20.71 -8.12 0.34
C GLU A 24 19.44 -8.01 -0.47
N VAL A 25 19.55 -7.44 -1.67
CA VAL A 25 18.47 -7.42 -2.66
C VAL A 25 19.07 -7.82 -3.99
N ARG A 26 18.42 -8.77 -4.66
CA ARG A 26 18.79 -9.21 -6.00
C ARG A 26 17.59 -9.06 -6.93
N ILE A 27 17.71 -8.16 -7.92
CA ILE A 27 16.71 -7.93 -8.97
C ILE A 27 17.41 -8.17 -10.31
N ALA A 28 17.07 -9.26 -10.99
CA ALA A 28 17.64 -9.62 -12.29
C ALA A 28 16.86 -10.76 -12.97
N PRO A 29 17.01 -10.93 -14.30
CA PRO A 29 16.58 -12.16 -14.98
C PRO A 29 17.28 -13.39 -14.40
N GLY A 30 16.55 -14.49 -14.18
CA GLY A 30 17.08 -15.75 -13.66
C GLY A 30 17.52 -15.73 -12.19
N ALA A 31 17.22 -14.66 -11.44
CA ALA A 31 17.69 -14.48 -10.07
C ALA A 31 17.20 -15.56 -9.08
N ALA A 32 16.13 -16.29 -9.39
CA ALA A 32 15.65 -17.39 -8.53
C ALA A 32 16.72 -18.47 -8.32
N ALA A 33 17.60 -18.68 -9.31
CA ALA A 33 18.71 -19.64 -9.22
C ALA A 33 19.81 -19.22 -8.22
N GLU A 34 19.79 -17.98 -7.73
CA GLU A 34 20.75 -17.47 -6.73
C GLU A 34 20.27 -17.68 -5.28
N THR A 35 19.08 -18.25 -5.07
CA THR A 35 18.41 -18.36 -3.76
C THR A 35 19.23 -19.07 -2.70
N GLY A 36 19.79 -20.24 -2.99
CA GLY A 36 20.59 -20.99 -2.03
C GLY A 36 21.88 -20.29 -1.64
N ALA A 37 22.57 -19.70 -2.61
CA ALA A 37 23.79 -18.94 -2.34
C ALA A 37 23.51 -17.70 -1.47
N MET A 38 22.40 -17.01 -1.72
CA MET A 38 21.94 -15.91 -0.86
C MET A 38 21.55 -16.40 0.53
N ALA A 39 20.75 -17.46 0.64
CA ALA A 39 20.34 -18.03 1.93
C ALA A 39 21.56 -18.42 2.79
N ALA A 40 22.57 -19.07 2.20
CA ALA A 40 23.79 -19.48 2.89
C ALA A 40 24.59 -18.32 3.53
N ARG A 41 24.46 -17.09 3.01
CA ARG A 41 25.08 -15.88 3.60
C ARG A 41 24.26 -15.25 4.73
N ARG A 42 23.01 -15.69 4.92
CA ARG A 42 22.02 -15.01 5.78
C ARG A 42 21.53 -15.84 6.95
N THR A 43 21.88 -17.13 7.00
CA THR A 43 21.49 -18.02 8.09
C THR A 43 22.55 -19.09 8.33
N GLU A 44 22.60 -19.61 9.56
CA GLU A 44 23.36 -20.80 9.93
C GLU A 44 22.49 -22.07 9.92
N ALA A 45 21.18 -21.92 9.67
CA ALA A 45 20.24 -23.03 9.54
C ALA A 45 20.70 -24.00 8.44
N ARG A 46 20.44 -25.29 8.65
CA ARG A 46 20.77 -26.35 7.68
C ARG A 46 19.58 -26.80 6.85
N THR A 47 18.38 -26.35 7.22
CA THR A 47 17.15 -26.70 6.51
C THR A 47 16.39 -25.44 6.12
N ALA A 48 16.02 -25.31 4.84
CA ALA A 48 15.13 -24.27 4.37
C ALA A 48 13.68 -24.76 4.42
N LEU A 49 12.76 -23.90 4.87
CA LEU A 49 11.31 -24.12 4.78
C LEU A 49 10.77 -23.20 3.69
N VAL A 50 10.52 -23.75 2.50
CA VAL A 50 9.92 -23.04 1.38
C VAL A 50 8.41 -22.96 1.59
N ILE A 51 7.86 -21.75 1.64
CA ILE A 51 6.43 -21.52 1.83
C ILE A 51 5.90 -20.77 0.61
N ALA A 52 4.92 -21.36 -0.05
CA ALA A 52 4.37 -20.88 -1.32
C ALA A 52 2.86 -21.11 -1.40
N ASP A 53 2.20 -20.52 -2.40
CA ASP A 53 0.96 -21.07 -2.95
C ASP A 53 1.26 -21.85 -4.24
N ASP A 54 0.28 -22.61 -4.76
CA ASP A 54 0.44 -23.39 -5.98
C ASP A 54 0.97 -22.56 -7.16
N ALA A 55 0.48 -21.32 -7.30
CA ALA A 55 0.84 -20.43 -8.40
C ALA A 55 2.30 -19.94 -8.29
N GLY A 56 2.72 -19.49 -7.10
CA GLY A 56 4.08 -19.06 -6.81
C GLY A 56 5.07 -20.21 -6.89
N PHE A 57 4.70 -21.39 -6.40
CA PHE A 57 5.53 -22.59 -6.50
C PHE A 57 5.70 -23.04 -7.95
N ALA A 58 4.62 -23.01 -8.76
CA ALA A 58 4.71 -23.30 -10.18
C ALA A 58 5.61 -22.29 -10.92
N ALA A 59 5.59 -21.01 -10.52
CA ALA A 59 6.34 -19.95 -11.17
C ALA A 59 7.85 -19.97 -10.85
N ALA A 60 8.24 -20.21 -9.59
CA ALA A 60 9.64 -20.09 -9.16
C ALA A 60 10.13 -21.23 -8.23
N GLY A 61 9.27 -22.16 -7.82
CA GLY A 61 9.60 -23.20 -6.85
C GLY A 61 10.77 -24.08 -7.30
N ALA A 62 10.74 -24.62 -8.52
CA ALA A 62 11.78 -25.51 -9.02
C ALA A 62 13.22 -24.91 -8.98
N PRO A 63 13.50 -23.73 -9.55
CA PRO A 63 14.84 -23.13 -9.47
C PRO A 63 15.22 -22.76 -8.03
N VAL A 64 14.27 -22.35 -7.18
CA VAL A 64 14.53 -22.06 -5.76
C VAL A 64 14.98 -23.31 -5.01
N MET A 65 14.23 -24.41 -5.14
CA MET A 65 14.53 -25.68 -4.47
C MET A 65 15.90 -26.21 -4.90
N ALA A 66 16.16 -26.26 -6.21
CA ALA A 66 17.44 -26.72 -6.76
C ALA A 66 18.62 -25.87 -6.27
N SER A 67 18.45 -24.54 -6.21
CA SER A 67 19.48 -23.62 -5.70
C SER A 67 19.78 -23.86 -4.22
N LEU A 68 18.74 -24.04 -3.39
CA LEU A 68 18.87 -24.35 -1.96
C LEU A 68 19.59 -25.68 -1.72
N GLU A 69 19.21 -26.73 -2.43
CA GLU A 69 19.85 -28.06 -2.34
C GLU A 69 21.32 -28.00 -2.77
N ALA A 70 21.63 -27.30 -3.86
CA ALA A 70 23.00 -27.11 -4.34
C ALA A 70 23.88 -26.34 -3.33
N ALA A 71 23.28 -25.46 -2.52
CA ALA A 71 23.95 -24.78 -1.41
C ALA A 71 24.06 -25.62 -0.13
N GLY A 72 23.58 -26.87 -0.14
CA GLY A 72 23.71 -27.82 0.95
C GLY A 72 22.61 -27.74 2.02
N PHE A 73 21.48 -27.09 1.73
CA PHE A 73 20.32 -27.11 2.62
C PHE A 73 19.52 -28.41 2.43
N GLY A 74 19.06 -28.99 3.54
CA GLY A 74 17.84 -29.81 3.47
C GLY A 74 16.65 -28.92 3.13
N VAL A 75 15.68 -29.39 2.35
CA VAL A 75 14.53 -28.55 1.98
C VAL A 75 13.22 -29.21 2.40
N ARG A 76 12.40 -28.44 3.09
CA ARG A 76 10.99 -28.74 3.40
C ARG A 76 10.12 -27.71 2.70
N GLN A 77 8.88 -28.08 2.37
CA GLN A 77 7.94 -27.16 1.74
C GLN A 77 6.55 -27.21 2.37
N ILE A 78 5.89 -26.06 2.38
CA ILE A 78 4.45 -25.92 2.63
C ILE A 78 3.88 -25.14 1.45
N VAL A 79 3.00 -25.77 0.67
CA VAL A 79 2.36 -25.16 -0.50
C VAL A 79 0.85 -25.08 -0.22
N LEU A 80 0.33 -23.85 -0.17
CA LEU A 80 -1.10 -23.59 -0.01
C LEU A 80 -1.82 -23.71 -1.36
N PRO A 81 -3.10 -24.14 -1.36
CA PRO A 81 -3.90 -24.10 -2.58
C PRO A 81 -4.06 -22.67 -3.07
N ALA A 82 -4.05 -22.48 -4.39
CA ALA A 82 -4.40 -21.19 -4.99
C ALA A 82 -5.92 -20.99 -5.20
N ASP A 83 -6.73 -22.05 -5.01
CA ASP A 83 -8.19 -22.00 -5.02
C ASP A 83 -8.78 -22.83 -3.85
N PRO A 84 -9.42 -22.20 -2.85
CA PRO A 84 -9.54 -20.75 -2.69
C PRO A 84 -8.18 -20.08 -2.47
N LEU A 85 -8.07 -18.81 -2.86
CA LEU A 85 -6.86 -18.02 -2.62
C LEU A 85 -6.54 -17.94 -1.11
N PRO A 86 -5.25 -17.99 -0.72
CA PRO A 86 -4.83 -17.76 0.65
C PRO A 86 -5.36 -16.42 1.18
N VAL A 87 -5.74 -16.41 2.46
CA VAL A 87 -6.23 -15.20 3.12
C VAL A 87 -5.08 -14.54 3.86
N ALA A 88 -4.84 -13.25 3.61
CA ALA A 88 -3.89 -12.46 4.38
C ALA A 88 -4.44 -12.17 5.80
N SER A 89 -4.41 -13.16 6.68
CA SER A 89 -4.83 -13.07 8.08
C SER A 89 -3.82 -13.67 9.04
N VAL A 90 -3.92 -13.31 10.32
CA VAL A 90 -3.07 -13.89 11.37
C VAL A 90 -3.29 -15.40 11.46
N GLU A 91 -4.55 -15.84 11.38
CA GLU A 91 -4.98 -17.23 11.50
C GLU A 91 -4.37 -18.11 10.40
N GLU A 92 -4.31 -17.62 9.16
CA GLU A 92 -3.67 -18.34 8.04
C GLU A 92 -2.14 -18.46 8.22
N ALA A 93 -1.51 -17.58 9.00
CA ALA A 93 -0.07 -17.61 9.29
C ALA A 93 0.30 -18.45 10.53
N GLU A 94 -0.69 -18.86 11.34
CA GLU A 94 -0.45 -19.66 12.56
C GLU A 94 0.24 -21.00 12.28
N PRO A 95 -0.14 -21.78 11.25
CA PRO A 95 0.54 -23.05 10.94
C PRO A 95 2.03 -22.86 10.61
N PHE A 96 2.38 -21.76 9.93
CA PHE A 96 3.78 -21.43 9.62
C PHE A 96 4.55 -21.07 10.89
N SER A 97 3.92 -20.28 11.77
CA SER A 97 4.50 -19.90 13.06
C SER A 97 4.74 -21.12 13.93
N ALA A 98 3.78 -22.06 13.98
CA ALA A 98 3.90 -23.31 14.71
C ALA A 98 5.04 -24.19 14.18
N ALA A 99 5.18 -24.31 12.85
CA ALA A 99 6.28 -25.05 12.23
C ALA A 99 7.65 -24.46 12.58
N LEU A 100 7.80 -23.13 12.50
CA LEU A 100 9.04 -22.42 12.83
C LEU A 100 9.37 -22.48 14.34
N ALA A 101 8.37 -22.50 15.20
CA ALA A 101 8.55 -22.64 16.65
C ALA A 101 8.98 -24.07 17.03
N ALA A 102 8.45 -25.08 16.34
CA ALA A 102 8.75 -26.49 16.62
C ALA A 102 10.17 -26.91 16.19
N ASP A 103 10.76 -26.25 15.19
CA ASP A 103 12.09 -26.59 14.66
C ASP A 103 12.96 -25.33 14.47
N PRO A 104 13.80 -25.00 15.47
CA PRO A 104 14.73 -23.88 15.39
C PRO A 104 15.75 -23.93 14.26
N GLY A 105 15.93 -25.09 13.61
CA GLY A 105 16.84 -25.30 12.50
C GLY A 105 16.27 -24.94 11.13
N LEU A 106 15.03 -24.43 11.08
CA LEU A 106 14.38 -23.98 9.84
C LEU A 106 14.69 -22.52 9.51
N PHE A 107 15.06 -22.27 8.26
CA PHE A 107 15.11 -20.93 7.67
C PHE A 107 13.92 -20.73 6.71
N PRO A 108 12.97 -19.84 7.05
CA PRO A 108 11.82 -19.57 6.19
C PRO A 108 12.23 -18.87 4.88
N VAL A 109 11.75 -19.42 3.77
CA VAL A 109 11.88 -18.86 2.42
C VAL A 109 10.48 -18.72 1.83
N SER A 110 10.03 -17.49 1.64
CA SER A 110 8.77 -17.20 0.95
C SER A 110 8.97 -17.28 -0.56
N VAL A 111 8.10 -17.98 -1.28
CA VAL A 111 8.07 -17.99 -2.75
C VAL A 111 6.65 -17.67 -3.19
N GLY A 112 6.40 -16.44 -3.62
CA GLY A 112 5.06 -16.02 -3.99
C GLY A 112 4.91 -14.51 -4.07
N SER A 113 3.64 -14.09 -4.09
CA SER A 113 3.27 -12.68 -4.12
C SER A 113 2.95 -12.12 -2.73
N GLY A 114 2.26 -10.97 -2.66
CA GLY A 114 2.03 -10.22 -1.43
C GLY A 114 1.45 -11.02 -0.27
N VAL A 115 0.44 -11.88 -0.49
CA VAL A 115 -0.20 -12.65 0.59
C VAL A 115 0.78 -13.63 1.22
N ILE A 116 1.42 -14.48 0.42
CA ILE A 116 2.40 -15.45 0.91
C ILE A 116 3.56 -14.75 1.61
N ASN A 117 4.06 -13.65 1.03
CA ASN A 117 5.10 -12.85 1.67
C ASN A 117 4.65 -12.32 3.05
N ASP A 118 3.45 -11.76 3.17
CA ASP A 118 2.94 -11.22 4.44
C ASP A 118 2.72 -12.30 5.50
N LEU A 119 2.21 -13.47 5.12
CA LEU A 119 2.02 -14.60 6.05
C LEU A 119 3.37 -15.12 6.57
N VAL A 120 4.36 -15.32 5.68
CA VAL A 120 5.69 -15.80 6.07
C VAL A 120 6.45 -14.76 6.88
N LYS A 121 6.37 -13.49 6.48
CA LYS A 121 6.96 -12.35 7.20
C LYS A 121 6.42 -12.26 8.63
N PHE A 122 5.10 -12.39 8.79
CA PHE A 122 4.49 -12.43 10.12
C PHE A 122 4.93 -13.65 10.93
N ALA A 123 4.90 -14.85 10.35
CA ALA A 123 5.30 -16.07 11.04
C ALA A 123 6.76 -16.06 11.49
N ALA A 124 7.66 -15.56 10.62
CA ALA A 124 9.06 -15.37 10.96
C ALA A 124 9.22 -14.34 12.09
N PHE A 125 8.52 -13.22 12.03
CA PHE A 125 8.57 -12.21 13.10
C PHE A 125 8.04 -12.74 14.44
N ALA A 126 6.91 -13.46 14.43
CA ALA A 126 6.29 -14.04 15.64
C ALA A 126 7.18 -15.09 16.33
N THR A 127 8.16 -15.64 15.61
CA THR A 127 9.11 -16.65 16.10
C THR A 127 10.55 -16.13 16.21
N ASP A 128 10.73 -14.80 16.13
CA ASP A 128 12.03 -14.08 16.08
C ASP A 128 13.03 -14.66 15.07
N ARG A 129 12.52 -15.06 13.91
CA ARG A 129 13.31 -15.57 12.78
C ARG A 129 13.56 -14.49 11.75
N ARG A 130 14.62 -14.71 10.99
CA ARG A 130 14.92 -14.01 9.74
C ARG A 130 14.39 -14.86 8.60
N TYR A 131 13.94 -14.22 7.53
CA TYR A 131 13.41 -14.92 6.36
C TYR A 131 13.92 -14.29 5.07
N LEU A 132 13.96 -15.09 4.01
CA LEU A 132 14.24 -14.65 2.64
C LEU A 132 12.92 -14.65 1.86
N THR A 133 12.73 -13.67 0.99
CA THR A 133 11.56 -13.64 0.09
C THR A 133 11.99 -13.73 -1.37
N VAL A 134 11.29 -14.53 -2.15
CA VAL A 134 11.40 -14.66 -3.61
C VAL A 134 10.09 -14.17 -4.20
N ALA A 135 10.09 -12.94 -4.69
CA ALA A 135 8.92 -12.28 -5.26
C ALA A 135 8.58 -12.88 -6.63
N THR A 136 7.31 -13.25 -6.83
CA THR A 136 6.85 -13.83 -8.10
C THR A 136 5.95 -12.92 -8.92
N ALA A 137 5.61 -11.73 -8.43
CA ALA A 137 4.81 -10.73 -9.15
C ALA A 137 5.07 -9.30 -8.65
N ALA A 138 4.91 -8.29 -9.50
CA ALA A 138 4.97 -6.89 -9.12
C ALA A 138 3.59 -6.40 -8.67
N SER A 139 3.06 -6.95 -7.56
CA SER A 139 1.66 -6.76 -7.15
C SER A 139 1.42 -5.79 -5.99
N MET A 140 2.46 -5.50 -5.19
CA MET A 140 2.41 -4.62 -4.00
C MET A 140 3.83 -4.26 -3.52
N ASP A 141 3.93 -3.25 -2.65
CA ASP A 141 5.18 -2.70 -2.09
C ASP A 141 5.68 -3.39 -0.79
N GLY A 142 5.04 -4.49 -0.38
CA GLY A 142 5.29 -5.14 0.91
C GLY A 142 6.49 -6.10 0.97
N TYR A 143 7.23 -6.31 -0.12
CA TYR A 143 8.38 -7.22 -0.15
C TYR A 143 9.55 -6.74 0.71
N THR A 144 9.78 -5.42 0.80
CA THR A 144 10.87 -4.82 1.60
C THR A 144 10.35 -4.01 2.79
N SER A 145 9.05 -4.03 3.06
CA SER A 145 8.45 -3.19 4.10
C SER A 145 8.52 -3.82 5.51
N ALA A 146 8.59 -2.95 6.53
CA ALA A 146 8.52 -3.31 7.95
C ALA A 146 7.07 -3.37 8.48
N GLY A 147 6.14 -3.88 7.68
CA GLY A 147 4.73 -4.02 8.02
C GLY A 147 4.06 -5.17 7.27
N ALA A 148 3.19 -5.92 7.94
CA ALA A 148 2.36 -6.96 7.34
C ALA A 148 0.88 -6.55 7.42
N PRO A 149 0.24 -6.13 6.31
CA PRO A 149 -1.19 -5.85 6.29
C PRO A 149 -1.99 -7.16 6.38
N LEU A 150 -2.36 -7.57 7.59
CA LEU A 150 -3.13 -8.78 7.87
C LEU A 150 -4.48 -8.44 8.52
N SER A 151 -5.49 -9.24 8.22
CA SER A 151 -6.72 -9.23 9.02
C SER A 151 -6.46 -9.91 10.35
N LYS A 152 -6.88 -9.26 11.46
CA LYS A 152 -6.82 -9.83 12.81
C LYS A 152 -8.18 -9.63 13.47
N ALA A 153 -8.93 -10.73 13.61
CA ALA A 153 -10.35 -10.70 13.99
C ALA A 153 -11.17 -9.76 13.09
N GLY A 154 -11.19 -10.04 11.78
CA GLY A 154 -11.99 -9.31 10.77
C GLY A 154 -11.44 -7.93 10.36
N PHE A 155 -10.68 -7.25 11.21
CA PHE A 155 -10.17 -5.91 10.94
C PHE A 155 -8.77 -5.92 10.33
N LYS A 156 -8.60 -5.17 9.23
CA LYS A 156 -7.33 -5.04 8.52
C LYS A 156 -6.37 -4.12 9.27
N VAL A 157 -5.34 -4.72 9.88
CA VAL A 157 -4.26 -3.99 10.56
C VAL A 157 -2.94 -4.19 9.84
N THR A 158 -2.12 -3.14 9.79
CA THR A 158 -0.71 -3.27 9.43
C THR A 158 0.05 -3.61 10.70
N ILE A 159 0.39 -4.89 10.88
CA ILE A 159 1.14 -5.36 12.04
C ILE A 159 2.62 -4.99 11.82
N PRO A 160 3.28 -4.27 12.76
CA PRO A 160 4.70 -4.03 12.69
C PRO A 160 5.47 -5.36 12.72
N VAL A 161 6.33 -5.56 11.72
CA VAL A 161 7.12 -6.79 11.53
C VAL A 161 8.50 -6.42 11.00
N ARG A 162 9.44 -7.37 11.04
CA ARG A 162 10.78 -7.20 10.48
C ARG A 162 10.75 -7.45 8.97
N ALA A 163 11.33 -6.56 8.16
CA ALA A 163 11.53 -6.77 6.73
C ALA A 163 12.45 -8.00 6.46
N PRO A 164 12.41 -8.62 5.26
CA PRO A 164 13.21 -9.83 5.00
C PRO A 164 14.70 -9.54 5.12
N VAL A 165 15.49 -10.54 5.51
CA VAL A 165 16.95 -10.40 5.53
C VAL A 165 17.52 -10.33 4.12
N ALA A 166 16.84 -10.94 3.15
CA ALA A 166 17.17 -10.87 1.74
C ALA A 166 15.92 -10.96 0.86
N MET A 167 15.93 -10.25 -0.28
CA MET A 167 14.90 -10.32 -1.31
C MET A 167 15.50 -10.74 -2.65
N ILE A 168 14.82 -11.64 -3.33
CA ILE A 168 15.09 -12.03 -4.71
C ILE A 168 13.86 -11.68 -5.56
N ALA A 169 14.12 -11.04 -6.68
CA ALA A 169 13.14 -10.70 -7.70
C ALA A 169 13.67 -11.19 -9.04
N ASP A 170 13.16 -12.33 -9.48
CA ASP A 170 13.47 -12.88 -10.79
C ASP A 170 12.59 -12.18 -11.83
N LEU A 171 13.22 -11.35 -12.67
CA LEU A 171 12.48 -10.54 -13.64
C LEU A 171 11.82 -11.38 -14.74
N ASP A 172 12.33 -12.58 -15.03
CA ASP A 172 11.68 -13.48 -16.00
C ASP A 172 10.39 -14.04 -15.42
N VAL A 173 10.37 -14.32 -14.11
CA VAL A 173 9.18 -14.78 -13.40
C VAL A 173 8.17 -13.65 -13.22
N ILE A 174 8.63 -12.48 -12.77
CA ILE A 174 7.76 -11.33 -12.46
C ILE A 174 7.11 -10.78 -13.75
N ALA A 175 7.84 -10.71 -14.86
CA ALA A 175 7.28 -10.28 -16.15
C ALA A 175 6.25 -11.29 -16.70
N ALA A 176 6.41 -12.58 -16.40
CA ALA A 176 5.48 -13.64 -16.79
C ALA A 176 4.27 -13.81 -15.85
N ALA A 177 4.19 -13.06 -14.76
CA ALA A 177 3.06 -13.10 -13.84
C ALA A 177 1.74 -12.72 -14.57
N PRO A 178 0.56 -13.18 -14.08
CA PRO A 178 -0.72 -12.79 -14.64
C PRO A 178 -0.83 -11.26 -14.79
N ALA A 179 -1.29 -10.78 -15.95
CA ALA A 179 -1.27 -9.36 -16.31
C ALA A 179 -2.00 -8.50 -15.26
N GLU A 180 -3.08 -9.01 -14.68
CA GLU A 180 -3.83 -8.31 -13.65
C GLU A 180 -2.97 -8.02 -12.41
N MET A 181 -2.04 -8.91 -12.03
CA MET A 181 -1.20 -8.70 -10.85
C MET A 181 -0.24 -7.52 -11.01
N ASN A 182 0.37 -7.37 -12.19
CA ASN A 182 1.22 -6.22 -12.50
C ASN A 182 0.39 -4.92 -12.61
N SER A 183 -0.82 -5.00 -13.17
CA SER A 183 -1.76 -3.86 -13.18
C SER A 183 -2.15 -3.43 -11.76
N TRP A 184 -2.32 -4.38 -10.82
CA TRP A 184 -2.63 -4.09 -9.44
C TRP A 184 -1.47 -3.44 -8.71
N GLY A 185 -0.23 -3.89 -8.94
CA GLY A 185 0.93 -3.21 -8.39
C GLY A 185 1.15 -1.82 -8.99
N TYR A 186 0.85 -1.61 -10.27
CA TYR A 186 0.84 -0.28 -10.87
C TYR A 186 -0.19 0.64 -10.19
N ALA A 187 -1.40 0.14 -9.93
CA ALA A 187 -2.42 0.89 -9.22
C ALA A 187 -2.03 1.18 -7.76
N ASP A 188 -1.41 0.22 -7.07
CA ASP A 188 -0.87 0.42 -5.74
C ASP A 188 0.21 1.51 -5.74
N LEU A 189 1.12 1.50 -6.72
CA LEU A 189 2.13 2.54 -6.89
C LEU A 189 1.51 3.90 -7.23
N ALA A 190 0.45 3.94 -8.04
CA ALA A 190 -0.28 5.17 -8.35
C ALA A 190 -0.91 5.82 -7.10
N GLY A 191 -1.31 5.03 -6.10
CA GLY A 191 -1.79 5.51 -4.80
C GLY A 191 -0.77 6.37 -4.03
N LYS A 192 0.51 6.31 -4.40
CA LYS A 192 1.56 7.12 -3.77
C LYS A 192 1.41 8.61 -4.11
N SER A 193 0.71 8.94 -5.20
CA SER A 193 0.41 10.33 -5.54
C SER A 193 -0.50 11.00 -4.49
N PRO A 194 -1.75 10.54 -4.27
CA PRO A 194 -2.59 11.13 -3.23
C PRO A 194 -1.99 10.96 -1.82
N ALA A 195 -1.27 9.87 -1.53
CA ALA A 195 -0.58 9.70 -0.25
C ALA A 195 0.50 10.77 -0.01
N GLY A 196 1.27 11.14 -1.04
CA GLY A 196 2.23 12.25 -0.99
C GLY A 196 1.54 13.61 -0.78
N GLY A 197 0.40 13.83 -1.44
CA GLY A 197 -0.45 15.00 -1.19
C GLY A 197 -0.93 15.09 0.26
N ASP A 198 -1.38 13.96 0.83
CA ASP A 198 -1.84 13.91 2.22
C ASP A 198 -0.73 14.21 3.21
N TRP A 199 0.52 13.85 2.90
CA TRP A 199 1.67 14.18 3.73
C TRP A 199 2.02 15.67 3.67
N ILE A 200 1.94 16.27 2.47
CA ILE A 200 2.08 17.72 2.30
C ILE A 200 1.01 18.47 3.10
N LEU A 201 -0.23 17.99 3.10
CA LEU A 201 -1.31 18.62 3.90
C LEU A 201 -1.08 18.47 5.41
N ALA A 202 -0.57 17.33 5.88
CA ALA A 202 -0.28 17.15 7.30
C ALA A 202 0.89 18.01 7.79
N ASP A 203 1.91 18.21 6.93
CA ASP A 203 3.03 19.12 7.19
C ASP A 203 2.54 20.57 7.27
N LEU A 204 1.70 20.99 6.32
CA LEU A 204 1.02 22.30 6.35
C LEU A 204 0.25 22.51 7.65
N ALA A 205 -0.56 21.52 8.06
CA ALA A 205 -1.35 21.59 9.28
C ALA A 205 -0.49 21.52 10.56
N GLY A 206 0.82 21.26 10.45
CA GLY A 206 1.72 21.08 11.59
C GLY A 206 1.46 19.80 12.38
N VAL A 207 0.87 18.78 11.75
CA VAL A 207 0.53 17.50 12.38
C VAL A 207 1.67 16.50 12.26
N GLU A 208 2.27 16.41 11.07
CA GLU A 208 3.34 15.46 10.77
C GLU A 208 4.27 16.07 9.72
N PRO A 209 5.53 16.37 10.05
CA PRO A 209 6.46 16.94 9.08
C PRO A 209 6.82 15.94 8.00
N ILE A 210 7.21 16.45 6.83
CA ILE A 210 7.76 15.61 5.77
C ILE A 210 9.11 15.04 6.17
N ASP A 211 9.28 13.73 6.01
CA ASP A 211 10.56 13.07 6.24
C ASP A 211 11.50 13.29 5.05
N SER A 212 12.67 13.86 5.34
CA SER A 212 13.68 14.23 4.34
C SER A 212 14.35 13.04 3.64
N VAL A 213 14.12 11.80 4.09
CA VAL A 213 14.66 10.58 3.48
C VAL A 213 13.56 9.82 2.77
N ALA A 214 12.45 9.53 3.46
CA ALA A 214 11.41 8.65 2.96
C ALA A 214 10.51 9.31 1.90
N PHE A 215 10.25 10.61 1.99
CA PHE A 215 9.47 11.32 0.98
C PHE A 215 10.17 11.34 -0.40
N PRO A 216 11.42 11.85 -0.55
CA PRO A 216 12.07 11.90 -1.85
C PRO A 216 12.38 10.52 -2.42
N LEU A 217 12.65 9.51 -1.56
CA LEU A 217 12.85 8.11 -1.98
C LEU A 217 11.67 7.54 -2.79
N VAL A 218 10.47 8.11 -2.63
CA VAL A 218 9.27 7.71 -3.40
C VAL A 218 8.86 8.80 -4.39
N GLN A 219 8.62 10.01 -3.89
CA GLN A 219 7.89 11.04 -4.64
C GLN A 219 8.71 11.65 -5.78
N ASP A 220 10.04 11.69 -5.66
CA ASP A 220 10.92 12.25 -6.71
C ASP A 220 11.05 11.32 -7.93
N HIS A 221 10.73 10.03 -7.76
CA HIS A 221 10.88 9.00 -8.80
C HIS A 221 9.53 8.48 -9.31
N LEU A 222 8.42 8.85 -8.67
CA LEU A 222 7.10 8.30 -8.94
C LEU A 222 6.65 8.52 -10.40
N SER A 223 6.96 9.67 -10.99
CA SER A 223 6.61 9.95 -12.40
C SER A 223 7.28 8.99 -13.37
N ASP A 224 8.54 8.64 -13.12
CA ASP A 224 9.31 7.74 -13.98
C ASP A 224 8.73 6.32 -13.91
N TRP A 225 8.40 5.84 -12.71
CA TRP A 225 7.83 4.50 -12.54
C TRP A 225 6.42 4.36 -13.12
N LEU A 226 5.64 5.46 -13.15
CA LEU A 226 4.31 5.46 -13.74
C LEU A 226 4.29 5.74 -15.25
N SER A 227 5.43 6.04 -15.87
CA SER A 227 5.52 6.59 -17.24
C SER A 227 5.20 5.61 -18.37
N ARG A 228 5.14 4.29 -18.12
CA ARG A 228 4.97 3.25 -19.16
C ARG A 228 3.75 2.33 -18.91
N PRO A 229 2.53 2.86 -18.74
CA PRO A 229 1.36 2.04 -18.40
C PRO A 229 1.04 0.97 -19.46
N GLU A 230 1.15 1.27 -20.75
CA GLU A 230 0.90 0.28 -21.82
C GLU A 230 1.92 -0.87 -21.76
N GLY A 231 3.16 -0.58 -21.35
CA GLY A 231 4.19 -1.60 -21.13
C GLY A 231 3.83 -2.53 -19.98
N ILE A 232 3.20 -2.01 -18.92
CA ILE A 232 2.69 -2.85 -17.81
C ILE A 232 1.59 -3.78 -18.30
N ALA A 233 0.60 -3.26 -19.04
CA ALA A 233 -0.49 -4.07 -19.59
C ALA A 233 0.02 -5.16 -20.55
N ALA A 234 1.08 -4.87 -21.31
CA ALA A 234 1.69 -5.81 -22.24
C ALA A 234 2.68 -6.80 -21.59
N GLY A 235 2.99 -6.67 -20.29
CA GLY A 235 4.01 -7.48 -19.62
C GLY A 235 5.43 -7.22 -20.12
N ASP A 236 5.71 -6.00 -20.60
CA ASP A 236 7.04 -5.60 -21.08
C ASP A 236 8.07 -5.73 -19.93
N PRO A 237 9.13 -6.56 -20.09
CA PRO A 237 10.07 -6.84 -19.00
C PRO A 237 10.72 -5.60 -18.42
N ASP A 238 11.06 -4.60 -19.24
CA ASP A 238 11.68 -3.36 -18.78
C ASP A 238 10.70 -2.46 -18.01
N ALA A 239 9.44 -2.38 -18.46
CA ALA A 239 8.40 -1.62 -17.75
C ALA A 239 8.08 -2.27 -16.40
N VAL A 240 7.93 -3.60 -16.38
CA VAL A 240 7.65 -4.37 -15.17
C VAL A 240 8.84 -4.31 -14.19
N ALA A 241 10.08 -4.34 -14.68
CA ALA A 241 11.26 -4.13 -13.85
C ALA A 241 11.26 -2.74 -13.18
N GLY A 242 10.93 -1.68 -13.94
CA GLY A 242 10.77 -0.32 -13.40
C GLY A 242 9.68 -0.25 -12.32
N LEU A 243 8.52 -0.86 -12.56
CA LEU A 243 7.44 -0.98 -11.57
C LEU A 243 7.93 -1.68 -10.29
N PHE A 244 8.60 -2.83 -10.43
CA PHE A 244 9.07 -3.60 -9.28
C PHE A 244 10.11 -2.83 -8.46
N ILE A 245 11.00 -2.06 -9.10
CA ILE A 245 11.94 -1.17 -8.41
C ILE A 245 11.20 -0.11 -7.62
N GLY A 246 10.18 0.53 -8.20
CA GLY A 246 9.35 1.51 -7.51
C GLY A 246 8.70 0.93 -6.26
N LEU A 247 8.05 -0.22 -6.38
CA LEU A 247 7.44 -0.93 -5.25
C LEU A 247 8.48 -1.30 -4.18
N THR A 248 9.68 -1.73 -4.58
CA THR A 248 10.79 -2.04 -3.68
C THR A 248 11.28 -0.80 -2.93
N ALA A 249 11.43 0.33 -3.62
CA ALA A 249 11.86 1.59 -3.03
C ALA A 249 10.82 2.12 -2.03
N VAL A 250 9.53 1.99 -2.33
CA VAL A 250 8.44 2.32 -1.40
C VAL A 250 8.53 1.46 -0.14
N GLY A 251 8.77 0.16 -0.25
CA GLY A 251 8.97 -0.71 0.91
C GLY A 251 10.12 -0.25 1.82
N PHE A 252 11.25 0.16 1.24
CA PHE A 252 12.36 0.75 1.99
C PHE A 252 12.04 2.11 2.60
N ALA A 253 11.25 2.95 1.91
CA ALA A 253 10.79 4.22 2.46
C ALA A 253 9.92 3.99 3.71
N MET A 254 9.03 2.99 3.67
CA MET A 254 8.23 2.61 4.85
C MET A 254 9.09 2.09 6.00
N GLU A 255 10.12 1.28 5.72
CA GLU A 255 11.06 0.82 6.74
C GLU A 255 11.84 1.99 7.35
N ALA A 256 12.39 2.88 6.53
CA ALA A 256 13.15 4.05 6.97
C ALA A 256 12.31 5.01 7.83
N HIS A 257 11.04 5.22 7.45
CA HIS A 257 10.11 6.06 8.20
C HIS A 257 9.57 5.38 9.46
N GLY A 258 9.49 4.04 9.48
CA GLY A 258 8.87 3.28 10.57
C GLY A 258 7.33 3.27 10.53
N SER A 259 6.72 3.70 9.43
CA SER A 259 5.28 3.61 9.21
C SER A 259 4.93 3.60 7.73
N SER A 260 3.69 3.28 7.38
CA SER A 260 3.21 3.30 5.99
C SER A 260 3.00 4.69 5.39
N ARG A 261 3.47 5.78 6.03
CA ARG A 261 3.24 7.17 5.57
C ARG A 261 3.68 7.44 4.15
N PRO A 262 4.86 6.96 3.69
CA PRO A 262 5.29 7.20 2.31
C PRO A 262 4.41 6.51 1.24
N ALA A 263 3.64 5.50 1.64
CA ALA A 263 2.93 4.61 0.72
C ALA A 263 1.40 4.75 0.75
N SER A 264 0.84 5.26 1.85
CA SER A 264 -0.58 5.09 2.17
C SER A 264 -1.23 6.39 2.68
N GLY A 265 -2.35 6.80 2.09
CA GLY A 265 -3.12 7.97 2.52
C GLY A 265 -4.61 7.66 2.63
N ALA A 266 -5.43 8.65 2.30
CA ALA A 266 -6.88 8.55 2.21
C ALA A 266 -7.35 7.49 1.19
N ASP A 267 -6.57 7.29 0.13
CA ASP A 267 -6.83 6.31 -0.93
C ASP A 267 -6.84 4.88 -0.36
N HIS A 268 -5.88 4.57 0.50
CA HIS A 268 -5.80 3.29 1.20
C HIS A 268 -6.86 3.17 2.30
N GLN A 269 -7.31 4.28 2.90
CA GLN A 269 -8.44 4.23 3.85
C GLN A 269 -9.72 3.72 3.15
N ILE A 270 -9.97 4.17 1.93
CA ILE A 270 -11.07 3.68 1.09
C ILE A 270 -10.86 2.19 0.79
N ALA A 271 -9.68 1.80 0.29
CA ALA A 271 -9.38 0.41 -0.06
C ALA A 271 -9.56 -0.56 1.11
N HIS A 272 -9.04 -0.21 2.30
CA HIS A 272 -9.13 -1.04 3.49
C HIS A 272 -10.58 -1.30 3.94
N LEU A 273 -11.52 -0.37 3.75
CA LEU A 273 -12.93 -0.62 4.07
C LEU A 273 -13.50 -1.75 3.22
N TRP A 274 -13.22 -1.77 1.92
CA TRP A 274 -13.66 -2.84 1.03
C TRP A 274 -12.97 -4.17 1.34
N GLU A 275 -11.69 -4.14 1.72
CA GLU A 275 -10.97 -5.35 2.14
C GLU A 275 -11.55 -5.95 3.42
N MET A 276 -11.86 -5.12 4.42
CA MET A 276 -12.49 -5.57 5.67
C MET A 276 -13.90 -6.09 5.44
N ALA A 277 -14.67 -5.45 4.55
CA ALA A 277 -15.99 -5.93 4.12
C ALA A 277 -15.94 -7.20 3.26
N GLY A 278 -14.74 -7.69 2.89
CA GLY A 278 -14.57 -8.88 2.07
C GLY A 278 -15.13 -8.70 0.65
N LEU A 279 -15.03 -7.49 0.08
CA LEU A 279 -15.60 -7.14 -1.23
C LEU A 279 -15.23 -8.19 -2.30
N ARG A 280 -16.26 -8.65 -3.02
CA ARG A 280 -16.13 -9.59 -4.14
C ARG A 280 -16.69 -9.00 -5.41
N HIS A 281 -16.02 -9.25 -6.52
CA HIS A 281 -16.49 -8.95 -7.86
C HIS A 281 -16.35 -10.19 -8.74
N ARG A 282 -17.41 -10.54 -9.49
CA ARG A 282 -17.45 -11.74 -10.36
C ARG A 282 -17.00 -13.03 -9.65
N GLY A 283 -17.47 -13.20 -8.41
CA GLY A 283 -17.17 -14.38 -7.59
C GLY A 283 -15.77 -14.41 -6.96
N ARG A 284 -14.89 -13.44 -7.23
CA ARG A 284 -13.53 -13.36 -6.68
C ARG A 284 -13.40 -12.21 -5.70
N LYS A 285 -12.52 -12.35 -4.70
CA LYS A 285 -12.16 -11.25 -3.80
C LYS A 285 -11.45 -10.15 -4.61
N VAL A 286 -11.79 -8.89 -4.37
CA VAL A 286 -11.10 -7.76 -4.99
C VAL A 286 -9.69 -7.65 -4.41
N SER A 287 -8.67 -7.48 -5.27
CA SER A 287 -7.28 -7.35 -4.84
C SER A 287 -7.02 -5.98 -4.19
N HIS A 288 -5.94 -5.90 -3.39
CA HIS A 288 -5.51 -4.65 -2.76
C HIS A 288 -5.31 -3.54 -3.79
N GLY A 289 -4.47 -3.78 -4.81
CA GLY A 289 -4.19 -2.79 -5.85
C GLY A 289 -5.43 -2.37 -6.65
N ALA A 290 -6.37 -3.28 -6.91
CA ALA A 290 -7.64 -2.94 -7.55
C ALA A 290 -8.49 -1.99 -6.69
N ALA A 291 -8.56 -2.23 -5.38
CA ALA A 291 -9.24 -1.36 -4.43
C ALA A 291 -8.52 0.01 -4.31
N VAL A 292 -7.18 0.00 -4.24
CA VAL A 292 -6.35 1.22 -4.20
C VAL A 292 -6.53 2.05 -5.46
N ALA A 293 -6.69 1.44 -6.65
CA ALA A 293 -6.95 2.17 -7.89
C ALA A 293 -8.17 3.11 -7.77
N VAL A 294 -9.29 2.58 -7.28
CA VAL A 294 -10.54 3.36 -7.11
C VAL A 294 -10.41 4.35 -5.95
N GLY A 295 -9.73 3.97 -4.87
CA GLY A 295 -9.41 4.87 -3.76
C GLY A 295 -8.58 6.08 -4.23
N CYS A 296 -7.54 5.83 -5.04
CA CYS A 296 -6.67 6.84 -5.62
C CYS A 296 -7.47 7.83 -6.46
N LEU A 297 -8.29 7.34 -7.39
CA LEU A 297 -9.15 8.21 -8.22
C LEU A 297 -10.16 9.02 -7.41
N SER A 298 -10.75 8.42 -6.38
CA SER A 298 -11.71 9.11 -5.50
C SER A 298 -11.03 10.26 -4.75
N VAL A 299 -9.82 10.04 -4.25
CA VAL A 299 -9.06 11.06 -3.53
C VAL A 299 -8.50 12.13 -4.46
N LEU A 300 -8.01 11.77 -5.65
CA LEU A 300 -7.59 12.76 -6.65
C LEU A 300 -8.75 13.63 -7.13
N ALA A 301 -9.98 13.12 -7.17
CA ALA A 301 -11.15 13.94 -7.46
C ALA A 301 -11.44 14.96 -6.34
N LEU A 302 -11.22 14.60 -5.07
CA LEU A 302 -11.27 15.54 -3.95
C LEU A 302 -10.16 16.60 -4.03
N TYR A 303 -8.94 16.20 -4.40
CA TYR A 303 -7.84 17.14 -4.63
C TYR A 303 -8.11 18.08 -5.80
N ASP A 304 -8.60 17.59 -6.94
CA ASP A 304 -9.01 18.42 -8.08
C ASP A 304 -9.98 19.54 -7.63
N TRP A 305 -10.95 19.20 -6.78
CA TRP A 305 -11.91 20.16 -6.23
C TRP A 305 -11.27 21.12 -5.22
N LEU A 306 -10.45 20.59 -4.30
CA LEU A 306 -9.77 21.35 -3.25
C LEU A 306 -8.83 22.41 -3.84
N LEU A 307 -8.08 22.07 -4.89
CA LEU A 307 -7.15 22.97 -5.58
C LEU A 307 -7.83 24.14 -6.31
N GLY A 308 -9.16 24.08 -6.47
CA GLY A 308 -10.00 25.18 -6.94
C GLY A 308 -10.50 26.11 -5.82
N GLN A 309 -10.28 25.79 -4.55
CA GLN A 309 -10.73 26.59 -3.41
C GLN A 309 -9.65 27.60 -2.97
N ASP A 310 -10.11 28.69 -2.34
CA ASP A 310 -9.25 29.65 -1.66
C ASP A 310 -9.33 29.42 -0.14
N LEU A 311 -8.36 28.68 0.40
CA LEU A 311 -8.29 28.45 1.84
C LEU A 311 -7.60 29.59 2.59
N ALA A 312 -7.01 30.59 1.92
CA ALA A 312 -6.47 31.76 2.61
C ALA A 312 -7.61 32.63 3.18
N ALA A 313 -8.76 32.64 2.49
CA ALA A 313 -9.95 33.42 2.84
C ALA A 313 -10.97 32.68 3.74
N LEU A 314 -10.54 31.65 4.49
CA LEU A 314 -11.45 30.93 5.40
C LEU A 314 -11.95 31.84 6.54
N ASP A 315 -13.25 31.75 6.83
CA ASP A 315 -13.83 32.30 8.06
C ASP A 315 -13.59 31.33 9.23
N SER A 316 -12.38 31.36 9.77
CA SER A 316 -11.95 30.47 10.85
C SER A 316 -12.82 30.60 12.11
N ALA A 317 -13.32 31.79 12.41
CA ALA A 317 -14.22 31.99 13.55
C ALA A 317 -15.54 31.24 13.36
N ALA A 318 -16.16 31.35 12.18
CA ALA A 318 -17.38 30.61 11.88
C ALA A 318 -17.14 29.09 11.79
N ILE A 319 -15.97 28.66 11.30
CA ILE A 319 -15.59 27.24 11.25
C ILE A 319 -15.45 26.65 12.66
N LEU A 320 -14.73 27.33 13.55
CA LEU A 320 -14.54 26.87 14.93
C LEU A 320 -15.86 26.84 15.70
N ALA A 321 -16.74 27.82 15.49
CA ALA A 321 -18.05 27.89 16.14
C ALA A 321 -18.98 26.71 15.77
N ARG A 322 -18.79 26.11 14.58
CA ARG A 322 -19.58 24.96 14.09
C ARG A 322 -18.82 23.63 14.14
N ALA A 323 -17.60 23.62 14.69
CA ALA A 323 -16.79 22.40 14.74
C ALA A 323 -17.52 21.33 15.58
N PRO A 324 -17.67 20.10 15.06
CA PRO A 324 -18.36 19.04 15.80
C PRO A 324 -17.52 18.62 17.01
N SER A 325 -18.19 18.34 18.14
CA SER A 325 -17.54 17.71 19.29
C SER A 325 -17.06 16.29 18.95
N LEU A 326 -16.16 15.75 19.77
CA LEU A 326 -15.76 14.35 19.65
C LEU A 326 -16.99 13.41 19.70
N ASP A 327 -17.93 13.64 20.61
CA ASP A 327 -19.15 12.82 20.71
C ASP A 327 -19.98 12.86 19.43
N ALA A 328 -20.13 14.04 18.81
CA ALA A 328 -20.81 14.16 17.52
C ALA A 328 -20.07 13.43 16.39
N ARG A 329 -18.72 13.48 16.40
CA ARG A 329 -17.88 12.72 15.46
C ARG A 329 -18.02 11.21 15.64
N LEU A 330 -18.08 10.73 16.88
CA LEU A 330 -18.27 9.30 17.19
C LEU A 330 -19.69 8.84 16.83
N ALA A 331 -20.72 9.67 17.00
CA ALA A 331 -22.07 9.36 16.55
C ALA A 331 -22.16 9.27 15.01
N ALA A 332 -21.48 10.15 14.28
CA ALA A 332 -21.38 10.09 12.83
C ALA A 332 -20.64 8.81 12.36
N LEU A 333 -19.61 8.39 13.09
CA LEU A 333 -18.91 7.13 12.85
C LEU A 333 -19.85 5.94 12.99
N ASP A 334 -20.63 5.86 14.07
CA ASP A 334 -21.59 4.76 14.28
C ASP A 334 -22.66 4.68 13.19
N ALA A 335 -23.06 5.83 12.64
CA ALA A 335 -23.99 5.88 11.52
C ALA A 335 -23.34 5.42 10.21
N ALA A 336 -22.03 5.64 10.03
CA ALA A 336 -21.31 5.33 8.80
C ALA A 336 -20.74 3.90 8.75
N ILE A 337 -20.39 3.32 9.91
CA ILE A 337 -19.76 2.00 10.01
C ILE A 337 -20.72 1.05 10.72
N GLY A 338 -21.39 0.20 9.92
CA GLY A 338 -22.37 -0.77 10.45
C GLY A 338 -21.78 -2.00 11.13
N ASP A 339 -20.49 -2.30 10.89
CA ASP A 339 -19.80 -3.43 11.52
C ASP A 339 -19.32 -3.03 12.94
N PRO A 340 -19.79 -3.69 14.02
CA PRO A 340 -19.47 -3.31 15.39
C PRO A 340 -17.98 -3.42 15.74
N ASP A 341 -17.26 -4.40 15.18
CA ASP A 341 -15.85 -4.64 15.47
C ASP A 341 -14.98 -3.58 14.77
N ILE A 342 -15.35 -3.22 13.53
CA ILE A 342 -14.73 -2.11 12.81
C ILE A 342 -15.02 -0.79 13.52
N ALA A 343 -16.26 -0.55 13.95
CA ALA A 343 -16.66 0.67 14.64
C ALA A 343 -15.88 0.84 15.95
N ALA A 344 -15.73 -0.22 16.76
CA ALA A 344 -14.99 -0.17 18.02
C ALA A 344 -13.53 0.29 17.84
N ARG A 345 -12.82 -0.24 16.83
CA ARG A 345 -11.44 0.20 16.53
C ARG A 345 -11.40 1.59 15.90
N ALA A 346 -12.34 1.91 15.01
CA ALA A 346 -12.43 3.22 14.38
C ALA A 346 -12.68 4.34 15.40
N ARG A 347 -13.41 4.07 16.49
CA ARG A 347 -13.58 5.03 17.60
C ARG A 347 -12.24 5.41 18.24
N ALA A 348 -11.36 4.44 18.49
CA ALA A 348 -10.04 4.70 19.05
C ALA A 348 -9.17 5.53 18.09
N GLU A 349 -9.19 5.19 16.79
CA GLU A 349 -8.48 5.95 15.76
C GLU A 349 -9.01 7.39 15.62
N THR A 350 -10.34 7.56 15.63
CA THR A 350 -11.01 8.87 15.51
C THR A 350 -10.77 9.74 16.73
N ALA A 351 -10.86 9.17 17.93
CA ALA A 351 -10.55 9.89 19.17
C ALA A 351 -9.08 10.33 19.22
N ALA A 352 -8.16 9.47 18.79
CA ALA A 352 -6.72 9.77 18.79
C ALA A 352 -6.32 10.95 17.88
N LYS A 353 -7.09 11.21 16.81
CA LYS A 353 -6.79 12.31 15.86
C LYS A 353 -7.65 13.55 16.00
N HIS A 354 -8.68 13.51 16.85
CA HIS A 354 -9.56 14.66 17.05
C HIS A 354 -8.78 15.84 17.63
N ALA A 355 -8.80 16.97 16.93
CA ALA A 355 -8.23 18.21 17.44
C ALA A 355 -9.20 18.86 18.41
N ASP A 356 -8.71 19.24 19.59
CA ASP A 356 -9.43 20.16 20.46
C ASP A 356 -9.48 21.56 19.84
N ALA A 357 -10.29 22.46 20.43
CA ALA A 357 -10.49 23.80 19.86
C ALA A 357 -9.18 24.59 19.67
N PRO A 358 -8.22 24.61 20.62
CA PRO A 358 -6.92 25.25 20.41
C PRO A 358 -6.12 24.63 19.24
N ALA A 359 -6.03 23.30 19.16
CA ALA A 359 -5.31 22.62 18.10
C ALA A 359 -5.98 22.87 16.73
N HIS A 360 -7.31 22.84 16.66
CA HIS A 360 -8.07 23.12 15.44
C HIS A 360 -7.85 24.56 14.98
N ALA A 361 -7.91 25.54 15.89
CA ALA A 361 -7.62 26.93 15.58
C ALA A 361 -6.19 27.13 15.04
N ALA A 362 -5.20 26.47 15.67
CA ALA A 362 -3.81 26.53 15.22
C ALA A 362 -3.63 25.91 13.82
N ARG A 363 -4.30 24.79 13.52
CA ARG A 363 -4.29 24.16 12.19
C ARG A 363 -4.89 25.07 11.13
N LEU A 364 -6.05 25.69 11.42
CA LEU A 364 -6.69 26.64 10.50
C LEU A 364 -5.78 27.82 10.18
N ALA A 365 -5.14 28.44 11.18
CA ALA A 365 -4.20 29.53 10.97
C ALA A 365 -3.05 29.12 10.03
N ARG A 366 -2.42 27.96 10.29
CA ARG A 366 -1.35 27.43 9.43
C ARG A 366 -1.82 27.17 8.00
N ILE A 367 -3.02 26.59 7.85
CA ILE A 367 -3.61 26.34 6.54
C ILE A 367 -3.83 27.65 5.79
N GLN A 368 -4.42 28.67 6.42
CA GLN A 368 -4.65 29.98 5.81
C GLN A 368 -3.34 30.64 5.35
N ASP A 369 -2.34 30.67 6.23
CA ASP A 369 -1.06 31.32 5.97
C ASP A 369 -0.25 30.59 4.89
N GLY A 370 -0.27 29.25 4.89
CA GLY A 370 0.54 28.42 4.00
C GLY A 370 -0.15 27.98 2.70
N TRP A 371 -1.47 28.19 2.55
CA TRP A 371 -2.25 27.60 1.45
C TRP A 371 -1.70 27.97 0.07
N ALA A 372 -1.34 29.23 -0.16
CA ALA A 372 -0.88 29.68 -1.47
C ALA A 372 0.34 28.87 -1.97
N ALA A 373 1.35 28.72 -1.11
CA ALA A 373 2.57 27.97 -1.43
C ALA A 373 2.29 26.46 -1.55
N VAL A 374 1.50 25.90 -0.62
CA VAL A 374 1.18 24.47 -0.62
C VAL A 374 0.30 24.08 -1.80
N ARG A 375 -0.63 24.93 -2.23
CA ARG A 375 -1.47 24.69 -3.41
C ARG A 375 -0.63 24.51 -4.67
N ASP A 376 0.41 25.32 -4.86
CA ASP A 376 1.30 25.20 -6.03
C ASP A 376 2.17 23.95 -5.94
N ARG A 377 2.67 23.62 -4.74
CA ARG A 377 3.38 22.35 -4.50
C ARG A 377 2.50 21.13 -4.78
N LEU A 378 1.24 21.13 -4.33
CA LEU A 378 0.29 20.06 -4.58
C LEU A 378 -0.03 19.91 -6.08
N ARG A 379 -0.15 21.02 -6.82
CA ARG A 379 -0.34 20.99 -8.28
C ARG A 379 0.83 20.37 -9.02
N ALA A 380 2.05 20.56 -8.53
CA ALA A 380 3.24 19.93 -9.08
C ALA A 380 3.36 18.45 -8.70
N GLN A 381 2.88 18.08 -7.49
CA GLN A 381 2.99 16.72 -6.95
C GLN A 381 1.92 15.75 -7.47
N LEU A 382 0.69 16.24 -7.68
CA LEU A 382 -0.48 15.40 -7.90
C LEU A 382 -0.84 15.29 -9.37
N TRP A 383 -1.18 14.07 -9.80
CA TRP A 383 -1.88 13.89 -11.07
C TRP A 383 -3.33 14.34 -10.92
N ARG A 384 -3.86 14.92 -11.99
CA ARG A 384 -5.31 15.15 -12.09
C ARG A 384 -6.05 13.82 -12.19
N HIS A 385 -7.26 13.78 -11.64
CA HIS A 385 -8.08 12.57 -11.65
C HIS A 385 -8.22 11.95 -13.06
N ASP A 386 -8.55 12.74 -14.09
CA ASP A 386 -8.80 12.19 -15.44
C ASP A 386 -7.52 11.63 -16.09
N ALA A 387 -6.38 12.26 -15.81
CA ALA A 387 -5.07 11.81 -16.29
C ALA A 387 -4.68 10.49 -15.62
N MET A 388 -4.83 10.40 -14.30
CA MET A 388 -4.57 9.15 -13.57
C MET A 388 -5.53 8.04 -14.01
N ALA A 389 -6.81 8.35 -14.24
CA ALA A 389 -7.77 7.37 -14.74
C ALA A 389 -7.39 6.83 -16.12
N ALA A 390 -6.86 7.68 -17.01
CA ALA A 390 -6.34 7.25 -18.30
C ALA A 390 -5.11 6.33 -18.15
N MET A 391 -4.17 6.69 -17.28
CA MET A 391 -2.98 5.88 -17.00
C MET A 391 -3.34 4.51 -16.41
N LEU A 392 -4.26 4.45 -15.45
CA LEU A 392 -4.77 3.19 -14.90
C LEU A 392 -5.43 2.30 -15.96
N ARG A 393 -6.27 2.88 -16.84
CA ARG A 393 -6.85 2.14 -17.98
C ARG A 393 -5.77 1.61 -18.92
N SER A 394 -4.79 2.43 -19.29
CA SER A 394 -3.67 2.02 -20.14
C SER A 394 -2.86 0.87 -19.52
N ALA A 395 -2.76 0.82 -18.19
CA ALA A 395 -2.09 -0.25 -17.44
C ALA A 395 -2.95 -1.51 -17.25
N GLY A 396 -4.21 -1.51 -17.69
CA GLY A 396 -5.16 -2.60 -17.47
C GLY A 396 -5.71 -2.67 -16.04
N ALA A 397 -5.51 -1.63 -15.24
CA ALA A 397 -6.02 -1.54 -13.87
C ALA A 397 -7.45 -0.97 -13.84
N PRO A 398 -8.22 -1.23 -12.77
CA PRO A 398 -9.50 -0.57 -12.55
C PRO A 398 -9.39 0.95 -12.60
N ALA A 399 -10.31 1.61 -13.30
CA ALA A 399 -10.33 3.06 -13.45
C ALA A 399 -11.71 3.68 -13.17
N ALA A 400 -12.66 2.85 -12.72
CA ALA A 400 -13.94 3.27 -12.17
C ALA A 400 -14.35 2.30 -11.03
N ALA A 401 -15.20 2.76 -10.12
CA ALA A 401 -15.70 1.93 -9.02
C ALA A 401 -16.48 0.69 -9.51
N ALA A 402 -17.16 0.80 -10.65
CA ALA A 402 -17.89 -0.31 -11.27
C ALA A 402 -16.98 -1.47 -11.69
N ASP A 403 -15.71 -1.21 -12.01
CA ASP A 403 -14.72 -2.23 -12.41
C ASP A 403 -14.41 -3.23 -11.29
N ILE A 404 -14.67 -2.84 -10.04
CA ILE A 404 -14.55 -3.69 -8.84
C ILE A 404 -15.91 -4.01 -8.21
N GLY A 405 -17.01 -3.75 -8.91
CA GLY A 405 -18.37 -4.05 -8.45
C GLY A 405 -18.93 -3.08 -7.40
N VAL A 406 -18.35 -1.88 -7.27
CA VAL A 406 -18.84 -0.85 -6.35
C VAL A 406 -19.72 0.15 -7.10
N GLY A 407 -21.03 0.12 -6.81
CA GLY A 407 -21.99 1.09 -7.36
C GLY A 407 -21.95 2.45 -6.65
N PRO A 408 -22.67 3.48 -7.17
CA PRO A 408 -22.56 4.85 -6.67
C PRO A 408 -22.95 5.02 -5.20
N GLY A 409 -24.02 4.35 -4.77
CA GLY A 409 -24.48 4.40 -3.37
C GLY A 409 -23.48 3.77 -2.40
N HIS A 410 -22.86 2.66 -2.79
CA HIS A 410 -21.81 2.02 -1.99
C HIS A 410 -20.57 2.90 -1.92
N LEU A 411 -20.11 3.47 -3.03
CA LEU A 411 -18.98 4.41 -3.06
C LEU A 411 -19.23 5.63 -2.16
N ALA A 412 -20.43 6.21 -2.22
CA ALA A 412 -20.81 7.34 -1.37
C ALA A 412 -20.75 6.96 0.12
N ALA A 413 -21.34 5.82 0.51
CA ALA A 413 -21.26 5.32 1.88
C ALA A 413 -19.81 5.08 2.32
N THR A 414 -18.96 4.53 1.44
CA THR A 414 -17.53 4.34 1.71
C THR A 414 -16.82 5.67 1.97
N LEU A 415 -17.08 6.72 1.17
CA LEU A 415 -16.46 8.03 1.37
C LEU A 415 -16.89 8.69 2.69
N HIS A 416 -18.10 8.45 3.17
CA HIS A 416 -18.53 8.89 4.51
C HIS A 416 -17.85 8.09 5.64
N ALA A 417 -17.53 6.80 5.43
CA ALA A 417 -16.94 5.93 6.44
C ALA A 417 -15.40 6.02 6.52
N ALA A 418 -14.71 6.19 5.38
CA ALA A 418 -13.24 6.14 5.27
C ALA A 418 -12.49 7.10 6.22
N PRO A 419 -12.99 8.32 6.50
CA PRO A 419 -12.33 9.25 7.41
C PRO A 419 -12.14 8.71 8.84
N PHE A 420 -12.91 7.72 9.28
CA PHE A 420 -12.90 7.27 10.68
C PHE A 420 -11.91 6.15 10.99
N ILE A 421 -11.40 5.43 9.99
CA ILE A 421 -10.70 4.16 10.24
C ILE A 421 -9.19 4.28 10.52
N ARG A 422 -8.62 5.49 10.46
CA ARG A 422 -7.19 5.76 10.73
C ARG A 422 -6.99 7.11 11.40
N ARG A 423 -6.03 7.19 12.33
CA ARG A 423 -5.59 8.44 12.99
C ARG A 423 -4.70 9.37 12.15
N ARG A 424 -4.26 8.93 10.97
CA ARG A 424 -3.41 9.73 10.08
C ARG A 424 -4.18 10.92 9.53
N TYR A 425 -3.53 12.08 9.46
CA TYR A 425 -4.09 13.28 8.86
C TYR A 425 -4.00 13.22 7.33
N THR A 426 -5.15 13.33 6.67
CA THR A 426 -5.29 13.28 5.21
C THR A 426 -6.17 14.41 4.70
N ILE A 427 -6.42 14.46 3.39
CA ILE A 427 -7.40 15.39 2.80
C ILE A 427 -8.78 15.32 3.48
N PHE A 428 -9.18 14.16 4.00
CA PHE A 428 -10.45 14.03 4.72
C PHE A 428 -10.47 14.93 5.96
N ASP A 429 -9.41 14.92 6.74
CA ASP A 429 -9.30 15.73 7.95
C ASP A 429 -9.25 17.22 7.62
N LEU A 430 -8.50 17.62 6.60
CA LEU A 430 -8.50 19.01 6.13
C LEU A 430 -9.91 19.46 5.72
N LEU A 431 -10.63 18.65 4.94
CA LEU A 431 -11.98 19.00 4.49
C LEU A 431 -12.98 19.10 5.65
N TYR A 432 -12.86 18.24 6.67
CA TYR A 432 -13.66 18.36 7.89
C TYR A 432 -13.31 19.60 8.70
N GLU A 433 -12.02 19.81 8.97
CA GLU A 433 -11.54 20.93 9.78
C GLU A 433 -11.80 22.28 9.13
N THR A 434 -11.82 22.37 7.80
CA THR A 434 -12.17 23.60 7.06
C THR A 434 -13.67 23.79 6.85
N GLY A 435 -14.51 22.83 7.28
CA GLY A 435 -15.95 22.86 7.05
C GLY A 435 -16.37 22.72 5.58
N LEU A 436 -15.49 22.14 4.75
CA LEU A 436 -15.68 21.99 3.30
C LEU A 436 -16.15 20.59 2.88
N TRP A 437 -16.17 19.62 3.79
CA TRP A 437 -16.50 18.22 3.53
C TRP A 437 -17.77 18.02 2.68
N GLU A 438 -18.92 18.54 3.14
CA GLU A 438 -20.20 18.34 2.44
C GLU A 438 -20.19 18.97 1.03
N ARG A 439 -19.54 20.13 0.87
CA ARG A 439 -19.40 20.79 -0.43
C ARG A 439 -18.51 19.98 -1.38
N ALA A 440 -17.44 19.40 -0.86
CA ALA A 440 -16.53 18.55 -1.63
C ALA A 440 -17.26 17.28 -2.12
N LEU A 441 -17.96 16.58 -1.23
CA LEU A 441 -18.70 15.37 -1.60
C LEU A 441 -19.81 15.66 -2.60
N ALA A 442 -20.60 16.73 -2.38
CA ALA A 442 -21.66 17.13 -3.31
C ALA A 442 -21.14 17.42 -4.72
N ALA A 443 -19.91 17.96 -4.84
CA ALA A 443 -19.28 18.22 -6.13
C ALA A 443 -18.66 16.97 -6.78
N VAL A 444 -18.06 16.08 -5.97
CA VAL A 444 -17.25 14.96 -6.46
C VAL A 444 -18.07 13.70 -6.73
N LEU A 445 -19.08 13.37 -5.91
CA LEU A 445 -19.86 12.15 -6.06
C LEU A 445 -20.55 12.02 -7.43
N PRO A 446 -21.19 13.08 -8.00
CA PRO A 446 -21.77 12.98 -9.34
C PRO A 446 -20.74 12.67 -10.43
N ARG A 447 -19.53 13.22 -10.31
CA ARG A 447 -18.41 12.97 -11.24
C ARG A 447 -17.96 11.51 -11.18
N LEU A 448 -17.76 10.98 -9.97
CA LEU A 448 -17.36 9.58 -9.77
C LEU A 448 -18.46 8.59 -10.19
N ALA A 449 -19.73 8.99 -10.12
CA ALA A 449 -20.85 8.18 -10.58
C ALA A 449 -21.00 8.18 -12.12
N ALA A 450 -20.81 9.33 -12.78
CA ALA A 450 -20.95 9.46 -14.24
C ALA A 450 -19.96 8.57 -15.01
N GLN A 451 -18.77 8.36 -14.47
CA GLN A 451 -17.74 7.51 -15.06
C GLN A 451 -18.09 6.02 -15.05
N GLN A 452 -19.14 5.62 -14.33
CA GLN A 452 -19.61 4.23 -14.30
C GLN A 452 -20.47 3.86 -15.52
N GLY A 453 -20.94 4.84 -16.30
CA GLY A 453 -21.83 4.64 -17.44
C GLY A 453 -21.14 4.71 -18.82
N SER A 454 -19.81 4.77 -18.87
CA SER A 454 -19.03 4.98 -20.12
C SER A 454 -18.35 3.71 -20.64
N ALA A 455 -18.72 2.53 -20.12
CA ALA A 455 -18.10 1.24 -20.47
C ALA A 455 -18.74 0.60 -21.71
#